data_AF-A0A5R2MSZ9-F1
#
_entry.id   AF-A0A5R2MSZ9-F1
#
_cell.length_a   1.000
_cell.length_b   1.000
_cell.length_c   1.000
_cell.angle_alpha   90.00
_cell.angle_beta   90.00
_cell.angle_gamma   90.00
#
_symmetry.space_group_name_H-M   'P 1'
#
loop_
_entity.id
_entity.type
_entity.pdbx_description
1 polymer ?
#
loop_
_entity_poly.entity_id
_entity_poly.type
_entity_poly.pdbx_seq_one_letter_code
_entity_poly.pdbx_strand_id
1 'polypeptide(L)' 'FTVRTVEDIAYEIGFDDPAYFSRFFRERTGEAPAAWRRRQLRGQ' A
#
# COMPACT_ATOMS: atom_id res chain seq x y z
N PHE A 1 1.38 -10.07 -15.24
CA PHE A 1 2.13 -9.44 -14.14
C PHE A 1 1.61 -8.02 -13.92
N THR A 2 0.61 -7.81 -13.08
CA THR A 2 0.23 -6.44 -12.69
C THR A 2 0.89 -6.13 -11.35
N VAL A 3 1.92 -5.29 -11.39
CA VAL A 3 2.42 -4.60 -10.20
C VAL A 3 1.34 -3.60 -9.82
N ARG A 4 0.31 -4.06 -9.09
CA ARG A 4 -0.80 -3.20 -8.64
C ARG A 4 -0.22 -2.01 -7.88
N THR A 5 -0.57 -0.78 -8.20
CA THR A 5 -0.07 0.37 -7.42
C THR A 5 -0.76 0.42 -6.05
N VAL A 6 -0.26 1.25 -5.14
CA VAL A 6 -0.93 1.48 -3.85
C VAL A 6 -2.35 2.02 -4.07
N GLU A 7 -2.53 2.80 -5.14
CA GLU A 7 -3.80 3.36 -5.59
C GLU A 7 -4.76 2.29 -6.12
N ASP A 8 -4.27 1.37 -6.95
CA ASP A 8 -5.04 0.22 -7.43
C ASP A 8 -5.54 -0.66 -6.28
N ILE A 9 -4.66 -0.90 -5.29
CA ILE A 9 -5.04 -1.60 -4.04
C ILE A 9 -6.11 -0.80 -3.29
N ALA A 10 -5.93 0.50 -3.11
CA ALA A 10 -6.89 1.34 -2.39
C ALA A 10 -8.29 1.27 -3.03
N TYR A 11 -8.37 1.38 -4.36
CA TYR A 11 -9.63 1.26 -5.09
C TYR A 11 -10.28 -0.13 -4.95
N GLU A 12 -9.49 -1.21 -4.96
CA GLU A 12 -9.99 -2.59 -4.89
C GLU A 12 -10.70 -2.89 -3.55
N ILE A 13 -10.23 -2.29 -2.45
CA ILE A 13 -10.83 -2.41 -1.10
C ILE A 13 -11.86 -1.31 -0.79
N GLY A 14 -12.18 -0.46 -1.77
CA GLY A 14 -13.23 0.55 -1.65
C GLY A 14 -12.79 1.86 -0.98
N PHE A 15 -11.50 2.16 -0.96
CA PHE A 15 -11.00 3.48 -0.58
C PHE A 15 -11.03 4.42 -1.79
N ASP A 16 -11.72 5.55 -1.63
CA ASP A 16 -11.83 6.59 -2.66
C ASP A 16 -10.55 7.45 -2.74
N ASP A 17 -9.82 7.56 -1.63
CA ASP A 17 -8.62 8.39 -1.52
C ASP A 17 -7.35 7.55 -1.17
N PRO A 18 -6.36 7.47 -2.09
CA PRO A 18 -5.14 6.70 -1.88
C PRO A 18 -4.19 7.30 -0.83
N ALA A 19 -4.30 8.61 -0.53
CA ALA A 19 -3.53 9.24 0.54
C ALA A 19 -4.10 8.87 1.92
N TYR A 20 -5.42 8.76 2.04
CA TYR A 20 -6.09 8.22 3.22
C TYR A 20 -5.70 6.75 3.43
N PHE A 21 -5.73 5.93 2.38
CA PHE A 21 -5.26 4.54 2.47
C PHE A 21 -3.81 4.45 2.94
N SER A 22 -2.92 5.30 2.42
CA SER A 22 -1.51 5.32 2.84
C SER A 22 -1.33 5.66 4.33
N ARG A 23 -2.15 6.59 4.86
CA ARG A 23 -2.16 6.90 6.30
C ARG A 23 -2.72 5.75 7.11
N PHE A 24 -3.90 5.24 6.75
CA PHE A 24 -4.54 4.11 7.42
C PHE A 24 -3.63 2.87 7.46
N PHE A 25 -3.00 2.53 6.33
CA PHE A 25 -2.08 1.41 6.22
C PHE A 25 -0.87 1.61 7.13
N ARG A 26 -0.31 2.83 7.18
CA ARG A 26 0.82 3.14 8.07
C ARG A 26 0.42 3.09 9.54
N GLU A 27 -0.77 3.55 9.91
CA GLU A 27 -1.27 3.44 11.29
C GLU A 27 -1.51 1.99 11.70
N ARG A 28 -2.01 1.15 10.80
CA ARG A 28 -2.26 -0.28 11.06
C ARG A 28 -0.99 -1.13 11.05
N THR A 29 -0.06 -0.86 10.14
CA THR A 29 1.10 -1.72 9.84
C THR A 29 2.41 -1.16 10.41
N GLY A 30 2.42 0.10 10.83
CA GLY A 30 3.60 0.82 11.34
C GLY A 30 4.52 1.37 10.24
N GLU A 31 4.29 1.04 8.97
CA GLU A 31 5.12 1.44 7.84
C GLU A 31 4.28 1.79 6.60
N ALA A 32 4.79 2.69 5.75
CA ALA A 32 4.07 3.10 4.55
C ALA A 32 4.00 1.94 3.54
N PRO A 33 2.91 1.80 2.75
CA PRO A 33 2.74 0.67 1.83
C PRO A 33 3.86 0.57 0.78
N ALA A 34 4.41 1.70 0.34
CA ALA A 34 5.58 1.72 -0.54
C ALA A 34 6.87 1.20 0.13
N ALA A 35 7.07 1.50 1.42
CA ALA A 35 8.20 0.99 2.21
C ALA A 35 8.05 -0.51 2.47
N TRP A 36 6.84 -0.95 2.84
CA TRP A 36 6.48 -2.35 2.99
C TRP A 36 6.74 -3.15 1.72
N ARG A 37 6.33 -2.62 0.56
CA ARG A 37 6.61 -3.26 -0.72
C ARG A 37 8.11 -3.33 -1.02
N ARG A 38 8.88 -2.27 -0.77
CA ARG A 38 10.35 -2.34 -0.93
C ARG A 38 10.97 -3.38 0.00
N ARG A 39 10.48 -3.52 1.23
CA ARG A 39 10.94 -4.53 2.19
C ARG A 39 10.62 -5.95 1.71
N GLN A 40 9.41 -6.19 1.19
CA GLN A 40 9.01 -7.46 0.57
C GLN A 40 9.87 -7.79 -0.66
N LEU A 41 10.17 -6.80 -1.50
CA LEU A 41 11.01 -6.97 -2.69
C LEU A 41 12.50 -7.18 -2.38
N ARG A 42 12.99 -6.71 -1.22
CA ARG A 42 14.38 -6.93 -0.76
C ARG A 42 14.55 -8.24 0.02
N GLY A 43 13.47 -8.99 0.22
CA GLY A 43 13.45 -10.28 0.91
C GLY A 43 13.21 -11.49 0.00
N GLN A 44 13.28 -11.31 -1.33
CA GLN A 44 13.31 -12.42 -2.31
C GLN A 44 14.69 -12.53 -2.95
#